data_AF-A0A3B0VTT6-F1
#
_entry.id   AF-A0A3B0VTT6-F1
#
_cell.length_a   1.000
_cell.length_b   1.000
_cell.length_c   1.000
_cell.angle_alpha   90.00
_cell.angle_beta   90.00
_cell.angle_gamma   90.00
#
_symmetry.space_group_name_H-M   'P 1'
#
loop_
_entity.id
_entity.type
_entity.pdbx_description
1 polymer ?
#
loop_
_entity_poly.entity_id
_entity_poly.type
_entity_poly.pdbx_seq_one_letter_code
_entity_poly.pdbx_strand_id
1 'polypeptide(L)'
;MMSDKYNLVKGYIRPAFKDQSKIEDTVAKILDKIKVHGDKAVQAISQKIDQQDAQYIELLPFEDYQIESGLKDAIQSAHRRIKKFCQFQIKDLNNDQFSDEMGDFGFTYQPIERIGAYIPGGQFPLISTALMTLIPAKVAGCPVRVACSPSDHPALLAAASLAGATQFLHIGGAQAIGALSYGFDQTEPVNLIVGPGNAYVNQAKAQVQHRTQIDTLAGPSELLIYANQIKQPEWLMFDAL
;
A
#
# COMPACT_ATOMS: atom_id res chain seq x y z
N MET A 1 6.04 44.68 -11.94
CA MET A 1 4.59 44.46 -11.76
C MET A 1 4.28 42.98 -12.00
N MET A 2 4.45 42.15 -10.97
CA MET A 2 4.14 40.70 -10.99
C MET A 2 3.29 40.31 -9.77
N SER A 3 2.61 41.27 -9.14
CA SER A 3 1.90 41.09 -7.87
C SER A 3 0.50 40.49 -8.00
N ASP A 4 -0.09 40.46 -9.20
CA ASP A 4 -1.53 40.19 -9.34
C ASP A 4 -1.84 38.77 -9.87
N LYS A 5 -0.84 37.88 -9.95
CA LYS A 5 -1.01 36.52 -10.47
C LYS A 5 -1.01 35.41 -9.42
N TYR A 6 -0.81 35.72 -8.14
CA TYR A 6 -0.75 34.71 -7.08
C TYR A 6 -1.73 35.05 -5.98
N ASN A 7 -2.67 34.14 -5.72
CA ASN A 7 -3.53 34.23 -4.56
C ASN A 7 -2.71 33.91 -3.32
N LEU A 8 -2.54 34.89 -2.44
CA LEU A 8 -1.96 34.65 -1.12
C LEU A 8 -2.96 33.87 -0.28
N VAL A 9 -2.79 32.55 -0.19
CA VAL A 9 -3.61 31.71 0.69
C VAL A 9 -3.02 31.76 2.10
N LYS A 10 -3.71 32.45 3.02
CA LYS A 10 -3.40 32.39 4.46
C LYS A 10 -4.26 31.32 5.13
N GLY A 11 -3.65 30.48 5.96
CA GLY A 11 -4.37 29.46 6.72
C GLY A 11 -4.95 28.34 5.86
N TYR A 12 -4.19 27.83 4.88
CA TYR A 12 -4.61 26.67 4.09
C TYR A 12 -4.92 25.49 5.02
N ILE A 13 -6.15 25.00 4.93
CA ILE A 13 -6.59 23.76 5.57
C ILE A 13 -6.82 22.76 4.44
N ARG A 14 -6.26 21.56 4.60
CA ARG A 14 -6.45 20.48 3.65
C ARG A 14 -7.96 20.23 3.47
N PRO A 15 -8.46 20.17 2.22
CA PRO A 15 -9.85 19.80 1.96
C PRO A 15 -10.17 18.42 2.53
N ALA A 16 -11.26 18.31 3.28
CA ALA A 16 -11.79 17.01 3.70
C ALA A 16 -12.42 16.28 2.49
N PHE A 17 -12.48 14.95 2.56
CA PHE A 17 -13.25 14.17 1.60
C PHE A 17 -14.73 14.55 1.67
N LYS A 18 -15.38 14.72 0.50
CA LYS A 18 -16.84 14.91 0.43
C LYS A 18 -17.56 13.62 0.85
N ASP A 19 -18.72 13.75 1.49
CA ASP A 19 -19.62 12.65 1.88
C ASP A 19 -19.03 11.61 2.86
N GLN A 20 -18.16 12.05 3.76
CA GLN A 20 -17.44 11.21 4.72
C GLN A 20 -18.36 10.23 5.50
N SER A 21 -19.50 10.69 6.03
CA SER A 21 -20.43 9.85 6.79
C SER A 21 -21.05 8.72 5.95
N LYS A 22 -21.36 8.99 4.68
CA LYS A 22 -21.91 7.97 3.77
C LYS A 22 -20.88 6.90 3.43
N ILE A 23 -19.61 7.29 3.28
CA ILE A 23 -18.50 6.36 3.04
C ILE A 23 -18.30 5.49 4.28
N GLU A 24 -18.30 6.09 5.47
CA GLU A 24 -18.23 5.40 6.76
C GLU A 24 -19.30 4.31 6.90
N ASP A 25 -20.57 4.66 6.70
CA ASP A 25 -21.69 3.73 6.78
C ASP A 25 -21.61 2.60 5.74
N THR A 26 -21.17 2.93 4.52
CA THR A 26 -21.06 1.97 3.43
C THR A 26 -19.97 0.95 3.73
N VAL A 27 -18.81 1.42 4.18
CA VAL A 27 -17.67 0.57 4.53
C VAL A 27 -17.99 -0.29 5.75
N ALA A 28 -18.66 0.26 6.77
CA ALA A 28 -19.07 -0.51 7.95
C ALA A 28 -19.95 -1.70 7.55
N LYS A 29 -20.94 -1.48 6.69
CA LYS A 29 -21.80 -2.56 6.15
C LYS A 29 -21.03 -3.60 5.35
N ILE A 30 -19.99 -3.21 4.61
CA ILE A 30 -19.12 -4.14 3.87
C ILE A 30 -18.34 -5.00 4.85
N LEU A 31 -17.66 -4.38 5.82
CA LEU A 31 -16.82 -5.08 6.78
C LEU A 31 -17.63 -5.99 7.71
N ASP A 32 -18.81 -5.56 8.14
CA ASP A 32 -19.71 -6.39 8.96
C ASP A 32 -20.16 -7.64 8.21
N LYS A 33 -20.49 -7.52 6.91
CA LYS A 33 -20.85 -8.67 6.08
C LYS A 33 -19.69 -9.65 5.94
N ILE A 34 -18.47 -9.15 5.72
CA ILE A 34 -17.27 -9.98 5.60
C ILE A 34 -16.99 -10.68 6.94
N LYS A 35 -17.10 -9.97 8.05
CA LYS A 35 -16.93 -10.54 9.39
C LYS A 35 -17.91 -11.67 9.69
N VAL A 36 -19.17 -11.54 9.26
CA VAL A 36 -20.22 -12.53 9.56
C VAL A 36 -20.24 -13.70 8.55
N HIS A 37 -19.98 -13.43 7.27
CA HIS A 37 -20.18 -14.39 6.18
C HIS A 37 -18.89 -14.82 5.47
N GLY A 38 -17.73 -14.30 5.87
CA GLY A 38 -16.41 -14.66 5.35
C GLY A 38 -16.32 -14.56 3.83
N ASP A 39 -15.73 -15.60 3.22
CA ASP A 39 -15.46 -15.69 1.78
C ASP A 39 -16.69 -15.42 0.91
N LYS A 40 -17.88 -15.88 1.33
CA LYS A 40 -19.12 -15.67 0.57
C LYS A 40 -19.45 -14.18 0.43
N ALA A 41 -19.22 -13.40 1.48
CA ALA A 41 -19.42 -11.95 1.42
C ALA A 41 -18.35 -11.26 0.58
N VAL A 42 -17.08 -11.67 0.69
CA VAL A 42 -16.00 -11.15 -0.14
C VAL A 42 -16.35 -11.35 -1.62
N GLN A 43 -16.68 -12.58 -2.02
CA GLN A 43 -17.05 -12.91 -3.41
C GLN A 43 -18.26 -12.10 -3.89
N ALA A 44 -19.34 -12.06 -3.10
CA ALA A 44 -20.55 -11.33 -3.48
C ALA A 44 -20.31 -9.82 -3.66
N ILE A 45 -19.40 -9.23 -2.87
CA ILE A 45 -19.06 -7.81 -2.97
C ILE A 45 -18.14 -7.55 -4.16
N SER A 46 -17.13 -8.39 -4.39
CA SER A 46 -16.26 -8.31 -5.56
C SER A 46 -17.06 -8.41 -6.86
N GLN A 47 -17.98 -9.38 -6.96
CA GLN A 47 -18.87 -9.48 -8.12
C GLN A 47 -19.75 -8.24 -8.32
N LYS A 48 -20.23 -7.64 -7.24
CA LYS A 48 -21.08 -6.45 -7.31
C LYS A 48 -20.32 -5.19 -7.71
N ILE A 49 -19.10 -5.00 -7.21
CA ILE A 49 -18.33 -3.75 -7.35
C ILE A 49 -17.37 -3.83 -8.53
N ASP A 50 -16.61 -4.92 -8.61
CA ASP A 50 -15.53 -5.13 -9.56
C ASP A 50 -15.98 -5.97 -10.78
N GLN A 51 -17.21 -6.53 -10.76
CA GLN A 51 -17.76 -7.40 -11.81
C GLN A 51 -16.89 -8.64 -12.11
N GLN A 52 -16.15 -9.09 -11.10
CA GLN A 52 -15.24 -10.23 -11.16
C GLN A 52 -15.18 -10.92 -9.80
N ASP A 53 -14.83 -12.21 -9.80
CA ASP A 53 -14.61 -12.97 -8.57
C ASP A 53 -13.29 -12.56 -7.92
N ALA A 54 -13.27 -12.57 -6.59
CA ALA A 54 -12.02 -12.50 -5.86
C ALA A 54 -11.29 -13.83 -6.02
N GLN A 55 -10.03 -13.80 -6.43
CA GLN A 55 -9.29 -15.03 -6.68
C GLN A 55 -7.80 -14.88 -6.38
N TYR A 56 -7.14 -16.02 -6.19
CA TYR A 56 -5.70 -16.10 -6.12
C TYR A 56 -5.10 -16.07 -7.53
N ILE A 57 -4.01 -15.32 -7.69
CA ILE A 57 -3.17 -15.39 -8.89
C ILE A 57 -1.83 -16.01 -8.47
N GLU A 58 -1.49 -17.13 -9.07
CA GLU A 58 -0.15 -17.70 -8.95
C GLU A 58 0.85 -16.80 -9.70
N LEU A 59 1.78 -16.22 -8.95
CA LEU A 59 2.80 -15.35 -9.53
C LEU A 59 3.86 -16.19 -10.24
N LEU A 60 4.14 -15.84 -11.49
CA LEU A 60 5.27 -16.37 -12.24
C LEU A 60 6.59 -15.79 -11.69
N PRO A 61 7.74 -16.44 -11.92
CA PRO A 61 9.02 -15.79 -11.82
C PRO A 61 9.03 -14.47 -12.63
N PHE A 62 9.66 -13.42 -12.07
CA PHE A 62 9.70 -12.10 -12.72
C PHE A 62 10.14 -12.14 -14.20
N GLU A 63 11.07 -13.03 -14.52
CA GLU A 63 11.64 -13.12 -15.86
C GLU A 63 10.66 -13.65 -16.92
N ASP A 64 9.62 -14.39 -16.49
CA ASP A 64 8.68 -15.09 -17.37
C ASP A 64 7.51 -14.20 -17.81
N TYR A 65 7.33 -13.04 -17.17
CA TYR A 65 6.31 -12.07 -17.57
C TYR A 65 6.67 -11.39 -18.90
N GLN A 66 5.74 -11.45 -19.85
CA GLN A 66 5.86 -10.81 -21.15
C GLN A 66 5.49 -9.33 -21.06
N ILE A 67 6.48 -8.49 -20.78
CA ILE A 67 6.37 -7.01 -20.75
C ILE A 67 7.48 -6.39 -21.60
N GLU A 68 7.26 -5.15 -22.04
CA GLU A 68 8.26 -4.40 -22.82
C GLU A 68 9.61 -4.37 -22.09
N SER A 69 10.71 -4.58 -22.82
CA SER A 69 12.07 -4.62 -22.26
C SER A 69 12.43 -3.36 -21.48
N GLY A 70 12.10 -2.17 -22.01
CA GLY A 70 12.35 -0.90 -21.33
C GLY A 70 11.61 -0.80 -19.99
N LEU A 71 10.38 -1.31 -19.91
CA LEU A 71 9.62 -1.37 -18.66
C LEU A 71 10.22 -2.39 -17.69
N LYS A 72 10.67 -3.55 -18.18
CA LYS A 72 11.34 -4.58 -17.37
C LYS A 72 12.61 -4.03 -16.71
N ASP A 73 13.44 -3.34 -17.48
CA ASP A 73 14.66 -2.69 -17.01
C ASP A 73 14.36 -1.59 -15.98
N ALA A 74 13.31 -0.79 -16.21
CA ALA A 74 12.87 0.24 -15.27
C ALA A 74 12.42 -0.36 -13.92
N ILE A 75 11.64 -1.45 -13.95
CA ILE A 75 11.20 -2.16 -12.74
C ILE A 75 12.40 -2.72 -11.97
N GLN A 76 13.34 -3.38 -12.64
CA GLN A 76 14.56 -3.91 -12.00
C GLN A 76 15.44 -2.80 -11.41
N SER A 77 15.58 -1.68 -12.12
CA SER A 77 16.31 -0.51 -11.67
C SER A 77 15.69 0.09 -10.40
N ALA A 78 14.37 0.32 -10.41
CA ALA A 78 13.63 0.80 -9.25
C ALA A 78 13.75 -0.16 -8.07
N HIS A 79 13.55 -1.47 -8.29
CA HIS A 79 13.71 -2.50 -7.27
C HIS A 79 15.09 -2.45 -6.60
N ARG A 80 16.18 -2.40 -7.39
CA ARG A 80 17.55 -2.31 -6.84
C ARG A 80 17.74 -1.07 -5.97
N ARG A 81 17.26 0.10 -6.43
CA ARG A 81 17.41 1.36 -5.70
C ARG A 81 16.64 1.36 -4.38
N ILE A 82 15.37 0.92 -4.41
CA ILE A 82 14.51 0.83 -3.23
C ILE A 82 15.13 -0.15 -2.23
N LYS A 83 15.49 -1.36 -2.68
CA LYS A 83 16.12 -2.39 -1.83
C LYS A 83 17.39 -1.85 -1.14
N LYS A 84 18.27 -1.17 -1.88
CA LYS A 84 19.50 -0.58 -1.33
C LYS A 84 19.20 0.45 -0.25
N PHE A 85 18.16 1.28 -0.44
CA PHE A 85 17.75 2.26 0.57
C PHE A 85 17.15 1.60 1.81
N CYS A 86 16.26 0.61 1.65
CA CYS A 86 15.73 -0.16 2.78
C CYS A 86 16.84 -0.86 3.57
N GLN A 87 17.81 -1.47 2.88
CA GLN A 87 18.99 -2.09 3.53
C GLN A 87 19.83 -1.07 4.29
N PHE A 88 20.00 0.13 3.75
CA PHE A 88 20.67 1.22 4.43
C PHE A 88 19.94 1.65 5.71
N GLN A 89 18.60 1.64 5.73
CA GLN A 89 17.82 2.00 6.91
C GLN A 89 17.90 0.95 8.02
N ILE A 90 17.95 -0.34 7.67
CA ILE A 90 17.93 -1.42 8.68
C ILE A 90 19.32 -1.83 9.19
N LYS A 91 20.40 -1.36 8.57
CA LYS A 91 21.78 -1.82 8.87
C LYS A 91 22.20 -1.60 10.33
N ASP A 92 21.61 -0.61 11.00
CA ASP A 92 21.95 -0.23 12.38
C ASP A 92 20.89 -0.73 13.40
N LEU A 93 19.86 -1.46 12.95
CA LEU A 93 18.87 -2.10 13.84
C LEU A 93 19.51 -3.33 14.50
N ASN A 94 19.90 -3.18 15.76
CA ASN A 94 20.47 -4.25 16.57
C ASN A 94 19.63 -4.44 17.83
N ASN A 95 19.48 -5.69 18.27
CA ASN A 95 18.94 -5.99 19.60
C ASN A 95 19.94 -5.50 20.65
N ASP A 96 19.46 -5.14 21.83
CA ASP A 96 20.32 -4.68 22.92
C ASP A 96 19.83 -5.20 24.27
N GLN A 97 20.77 -5.31 25.21
CA GLN A 97 20.55 -5.82 26.56
C GLN A 97 21.33 -4.98 27.58
N PHE A 98 20.72 -4.77 28.73
CA PHE A 98 21.23 -4.01 29.85
C PHE A 98 21.04 -4.82 31.13
N SER A 99 22.06 -4.82 32.00
CA SER A 99 22.02 -5.52 33.29
C SER A 99 22.39 -4.56 34.41
N ASP A 100 21.62 -4.58 35.49
CA ASP A 100 21.89 -3.83 36.73
C ASP A 100 21.67 -4.69 37.99
N GLU A 101 21.76 -4.08 39.17
CA GLU A 101 21.51 -4.74 40.45
C GLU A 101 20.09 -5.31 40.62
N MET A 102 19.12 -4.90 39.79
CA MET A 102 17.73 -5.34 39.83
C MET A 102 17.43 -6.46 38.83
N GLY A 103 18.22 -6.58 37.75
CA GLY A 103 18.13 -7.70 36.81
C GLY A 103 18.59 -7.37 35.38
N ASP A 104 18.13 -8.21 34.45
CA ASP A 104 18.42 -8.10 33.01
C ASP A 104 17.22 -7.55 32.25
N PHE A 105 17.46 -6.54 31.41
CA PHE A 105 16.48 -5.85 30.59
C PHE A 105 16.98 -5.74 29.16
N GLY A 106 16.09 -5.55 28.17
CA GLY A 106 16.53 -5.39 26.78
C GLY A 106 15.39 -5.26 25.81
N PHE A 107 15.74 -5.19 24.53
CA PHE A 107 14.77 -5.19 23.43
C PHE A 107 15.27 -6.02 22.27
N THR A 108 14.31 -6.55 21.51
CA THR A 108 14.56 -7.28 20.27
C THR A 108 13.68 -6.72 19.17
N TYR A 109 14.28 -6.53 17.99
CA TYR A 109 13.55 -6.26 16.76
C TYR A 109 13.18 -7.59 16.10
N GLN A 110 11.91 -7.74 15.73
CA GLN A 110 11.41 -8.90 14.99
C GLN A 110 10.58 -8.44 13.79
N PRO A 111 10.69 -9.12 12.64
CA PRO A 111 9.82 -8.84 11.52
C PRO A 111 8.36 -9.18 11.86
N ILE A 112 7.45 -8.39 11.31
CA ILE A 112 6.03 -8.69 11.39
C ILE A 112 5.77 -9.96 10.56
N GLU A 113 5.02 -10.90 11.14
CA GLU A 113 4.81 -12.23 10.55
C GLU A 113 4.08 -12.17 9.21
N ARG A 114 2.96 -11.42 9.15
CA ARG A 114 2.09 -11.35 7.97
C ARG A 114 1.78 -9.89 7.61
N ILE A 115 2.21 -9.46 6.43
CA ILE A 115 1.89 -8.15 5.86
C ILE A 115 0.91 -8.30 4.70
N GLY A 116 -0.11 -7.44 4.66
CA GLY A 116 -0.97 -7.24 3.51
C GLY A 116 -0.65 -5.93 2.80
N ALA A 117 -0.24 -5.98 1.54
CA ALA A 117 0.01 -4.83 0.69
C ALA A 117 -1.18 -4.60 -0.25
N TYR A 118 -1.93 -3.52 -0.01
CA TYR A 118 -2.95 -3.06 -0.95
C TYR A 118 -2.31 -2.21 -2.04
N ILE A 119 -2.52 -2.60 -3.29
CA ILE A 119 -1.95 -1.95 -4.46
C ILE A 119 -3.11 -1.44 -5.34
N PRO A 120 -3.27 -0.12 -5.50
CA PRO A 120 -4.32 0.41 -6.37
C PRO A 120 -4.12 -0.01 -7.83
N GLY A 121 -5.21 -0.39 -8.47
CA GLY A 121 -5.23 -0.86 -9.84
C GLY A 121 -6.34 -0.23 -10.68
N GLY A 122 -6.61 1.08 -10.51
CA GLY A 122 -7.60 1.81 -11.30
C GLY A 122 -7.23 1.87 -12.79
N GLN A 123 -7.49 3.00 -13.46
CA GLN A 123 -7.19 3.13 -14.90
C GLN A 123 -5.73 2.83 -15.27
N PHE A 124 -4.80 3.02 -14.32
CA PHE A 124 -3.39 2.67 -14.48
C PHE A 124 -2.90 1.86 -13.26
N PRO A 125 -2.29 0.68 -13.47
CA PRO A 125 -1.76 -0.14 -12.39
C PRO A 125 -0.55 0.55 -11.73
N LEU A 126 -0.59 0.71 -10.40
CA LEU A 126 0.49 1.39 -9.67
C LEU A 126 1.65 0.44 -9.36
N ILE A 127 2.44 0.11 -10.39
CA ILE A 127 3.66 -0.72 -10.31
C ILE A 127 4.59 -0.26 -9.18
N SER A 128 4.77 1.05 -9.02
CA SER A 128 5.62 1.63 -7.96
C SER A 128 5.13 1.29 -6.56
N THR A 129 3.82 1.19 -6.34
CA THR A 129 3.23 0.86 -5.03
C THR A 129 3.55 -0.58 -4.64
N ALA A 130 3.52 -1.52 -5.59
CA ALA A 130 3.93 -2.90 -5.34
C ALA A 130 5.38 -2.94 -4.82
N LEU A 131 6.29 -2.23 -5.48
CA LEU A 131 7.69 -2.16 -5.07
C LEU A 131 7.86 -1.49 -3.69
N MET A 132 7.20 -0.35 -3.47
CA MET A 132 7.35 0.45 -2.24
C MET A 132 6.74 -0.20 -1.00
N THR A 133 5.79 -1.12 -1.16
CA THR A 133 5.15 -1.82 -0.02
C THR A 133 5.80 -3.16 0.28
N LEU A 134 6.13 -3.95 -0.75
CA LEU A 134 6.63 -5.31 -0.59
C LEU A 134 8.15 -5.38 -0.35
N ILE A 135 8.95 -4.50 -0.96
CA ILE A 135 10.41 -4.52 -0.79
C ILE A 135 10.81 -4.24 0.67
N PRO A 136 10.25 -3.24 1.38
CA PRO A 136 10.56 -3.04 2.79
C PRO A 136 10.22 -4.25 3.64
N ALA A 137 9.05 -4.87 3.43
CA ALA A 137 8.64 -6.07 4.15
C ALA A 137 9.60 -7.25 3.90
N LYS A 138 10.03 -7.44 2.66
CA LYS A 138 11.01 -8.48 2.29
C LYS A 138 12.38 -8.21 2.92
N VAL A 139 12.83 -6.97 2.93
CA VAL A 139 14.12 -6.58 3.53
C VAL A 139 14.09 -6.71 5.06
N ALA A 140 12.96 -6.39 5.69
CA ALA A 140 12.76 -6.61 7.12
C ALA A 140 12.73 -8.10 7.49
N GLY A 141 12.42 -8.99 6.54
CA GLY A 141 12.34 -10.43 6.76
C GLY A 141 10.94 -10.94 7.13
N CYS A 142 9.88 -10.17 6.84
CA CYS A 142 8.50 -10.59 7.07
C CYS A 142 8.23 -11.88 6.27
N PRO A 143 7.89 -13.03 6.89
CA PRO A 143 7.79 -14.31 6.17
C PRO A 143 6.62 -14.33 5.17
N VAL A 144 5.48 -13.71 5.51
CA VAL A 144 4.29 -13.67 4.64
C VAL A 144 4.01 -12.23 4.18
N ARG A 145 3.88 -12.07 2.85
CA ARG A 145 3.71 -10.78 2.17
C ARG A 145 2.62 -10.93 1.12
N VAL A 146 1.36 -10.76 1.54
CA VAL A 146 0.18 -10.87 0.68
C VAL A 146 0.02 -9.57 -0.09
N ALA A 147 0.07 -9.62 -1.41
CA ALA A 147 -0.31 -8.49 -2.26
C ALA A 147 -1.80 -8.60 -2.64
N CYS A 148 -2.51 -7.49 -2.71
CA CYS A 148 -3.85 -7.46 -3.30
C CYS A 148 -4.03 -6.24 -4.20
N SER A 149 -4.76 -6.42 -5.29
CA SER A 149 -5.02 -5.39 -6.30
C SER A 149 -6.27 -5.73 -7.11
N PRO A 150 -7.09 -4.74 -7.51
CA PRO A 150 -8.16 -4.97 -8.50
C PRO A 150 -7.65 -5.18 -9.93
N SER A 151 -6.37 -4.88 -10.19
CA SER A 151 -5.71 -5.09 -11.49
C SER A 151 -4.84 -6.34 -11.47
N ASP A 152 -4.88 -7.09 -12.58
CA ASP A 152 -4.08 -8.26 -12.93
C ASP A 152 -3.05 -7.95 -14.04
N HIS A 153 -2.76 -6.67 -14.30
CA HIS A 153 -1.90 -6.26 -15.40
C HIS A 153 -0.51 -6.93 -15.28
N PRO A 154 0.06 -7.52 -16.35
CA PRO A 154 1.30 -8.31 -16.28
C PRO A 154 2.48 -7.59 -15.62
N ALA A 155 2.65 -6.29 -15.90
CA ALA A 155 3.72 -5.48 -15.27
C ALA A 155 3.56 -5.31 -13.75
N LEU A 156 2.31 -5.28 -13.25
CA LEU A 156 2.03 -5.22 -11.82
C LEU A 156 2.37 -6.55 -11.16
N LEU A 157 1.93 -7.66 -11.75
CA LEU A 157 2.21 -9.01 -11.27
C LEU A 157 3.72 -9.29 -11.28
N ALA A 158 4.42 -8.89 -12.35
CA ALA A 158 5.87 -8.94 -12.44
C ALA A 158 6.53 -8.17 -11.28
N ALA A 159 6.11 -6.92 -11.03
CA ALA A 159 6.66 -6.12 -9.94
C ALA A 159 6.37 -6.72 -8.56
N ALA A 160 5.18 -7.27 -8.33
CA ALA A 160 4.84 -7.95 -7.09
C ALA A 160 5.69 -9.22 -6.88
N SER A 161 5.90 -10.01 -7.93
CA SER A 161 6.78 -11.18 -7.94
C SER A 161 8.23 -10.80 -7.60
N LEU A 162 8.79 -9.80 -8.30
CA LEU A 162 10.15 -9.34 -8.06
C LEU A 162 10.34 -8.77 -6.64
N ALA A 163 9.38 -7.97 -6.18
CA ALA A 163 9.36 -7.42 -4.82
C ALA A 163 9.15 -8.49 -3.75
N GLY A 164 8.76 -9.70 -4.16
CA GLY A 164 8.69 -10.90 -3.36
C GLY A 164 7.38 -11.08 -2.61
N ALA A 165 6.25 -10.71 -3.18
CA ALA A 165 4.95 -11.18 -2.68
C ALA A 165 4.96 -12.71 -2.53
N THR A 166 4.40 -13.22 -1.44
CA THR A 166 4.22 -14.66 -1.23
C THR A 166 2.88 -15.15 -1.75
N GLN A 167 1.92 -14.24 -1.88
CA GLN A 167 0.56 -14.48 -2.32
C GLN A 167 0.06 -13.25 -3.08
N PHE A 168 -0.78 -13.44 -4.09
CA PHE A 168 -1.42 -12.33 -4.80
C PHE A 168 -2.93 -12.57 -4.89
N LEU A 169 -3.71 -11.64 -4.36
CA LEU A 169 -5.17 -11.64 -4.43
C LEU A 169 -5.65 -10.62 -5.46
N HIS A 170 -6.40 -11.07 -6.45
CA HIS A 170 -7.09 -10.21 -7.40
C HIS A 170 -8.39 -9.72 -6.78
N ILE A 171 -8.30 -8.62 -6.03
CA ILE A 171 -9.39 -8.02 -5.27
C ILE A 171 -9.08 -6.55 -4.96
N GLY A 172 -10.09 -5.67 -5.04
CA GLY A 172 -9.95 -4.24 -4.74
C GLY A 172 -10.76 -3.76 -3.53
N GLY A 173 -10.70 -2.44 -3.30
CA GLY A 173 -11.65 -1.74 -2.45
C GLY A 173 -11.65 -2.11 -0.96
N ALA A 174 -12.76 -1.82 -0.29
CA ALA A 174 -12.93 -2.12 1.13
C ALA A 174 -13.00 -3.64 1.39
N GLN A 175 -13.46 -4.41 0.40
CA GLN A 175 -13.51 -5.88 0.47
C GLN A 175 -12.11 -6.50 0.49
N ALA A 176 -11.12 -5.93 -0.21
CA ALA A 176 -9.72 -6.35 -0.09
C ALA A 176 -9.17 -6.12 1.32
N ILE A 177 -9.47 -4.96 1.92
CA ILE A 177 -9.04 -4.66 3.31
C ILE A 177 -9.72 -5.61 4.30
N GLY A 178 -11.01 -5.90 4.09
CA GLY A 178 -11.73 -6.91 4.87
C GLY A 178 -11.10 -8.30 4.74
N ALA A 179 -10.81 -8.75 3.52
CA ALA A 179 -10.15 -10.03 3.25
C ALA A 179 -8.78 -10.13 3.93
N LEU A 180 -7.96 -9.07 3.87
CA LEU A 180 -6.68 -9.05 4.58
C LEU A 180 -6.84 -9.09 6.10
N SER A 181 -7.83 -8.40 6.68
CA SER A 181 -8.02 -8.29 8.13
C SER A 181 -8.73 -9.49 8.77
N TYR A 182 -9.65 -10.12 8.03
CA TYR A 182 -10.47 -11.24 8.52
C TYR A 182 -10.06 -12.60 7.94
N GLY A 183 -9.19 -12.62 6.94
CA GLY A 183 -8.85 -13.81 6.16
C GLY A 183 -9.78 -13.95 4.95
N PHE A 184 -9.29 -14.66 3.94
CA PHE A 184 -10.06 -15.00 2.74
C PHE A 184 -9.50 -16.25 2.07
N ASP A 185 -10.36 -17.25 1.86
CA ASP A 185 -9.99 -18.54 1.26
C ASP A 185 -8.76 -19.14 1.96
N GLN A 186 -7.65 -19.33 1.26
CA GLN A 186 -6.40 -19.88 1.83
C GLN A 186 -5.49 -18.80 2.46
N THR A 187 -5.94 -17.55 2.51
CA THR A 187 -5.19 -16.42 3.06
C THR A 187 -5.61 -16.19 4.51
N GLU A 188 -4.77 -16.60 5.46
CA GLU A 188 -4.96 -16.23 6.87
C GLU A 188 -4.83 -14.70 7.09
N PRO A 189 -5.53 -14.15 8.09
CA PRO A 189 -5.48 -12.72 8.44
C PRO A 189 -4.04 -12.19 8.56
N VAL A 190 -3.82 -10.94 8.14
CA VAL A 190 -2.52 -10.28 8.27
C VAL A 190 -2.42 -9.47 9.58
N ASN A 191 -1.20 -9.22 10.04
CA ASN A 191 -0.94 -8.41 11.23
C ASN A 191 -0.89 -6.91 10.92
N LEU A 192 -0.40 -6.54 9.73
CA LEU A 192 -0.27 -5.15 9.27
C LEU A 192 -0.72 -5.03 7.82
N ILE A 193 -1.57 -4.04 7.54
CA ILE A 193 -1.99 -3.65 6.20
C ILE A 193 -1.28 -2.34 5.81
N VAL A 194 -0.63 -2.36 4.66
CA VAL A 194 0.08 -1.21 4.10
C VAL A 194 -0.45 -0.86 2.72
N GLY A 195 -0.21 0.38 2.31
CA GLY A 195 -0.49 0.85 0.96
C GLY A 195 -1.59 1.90 0.89
N PRO A 196 -1.50 2.80 -0.10
CA PRO A 196 -2.47 3.86 -0.31
C PRO A 196 -3.75 3.31 -0.95
N GLY A 197 -4.84 4.05 -0.87
CA GLY A 197 -6.07 3.72 -1.56
C GLY A 197 -7.02 4.89 -1.67
N ASN A 198 -8.18 4.66 -2.29
CA ASN A 198 -9.24 5.65 -2.34
C ASN A 198 -9.89 5.83 -0.95
N ALA A 199 -10.88 6.72 -0.85
CA ALA A 199 -11.59 7.00 0.39
C ALA A 199 -12.20 5.75 1.05
N TYR A 200 -12.72 4.79 0.26
CA TYR A 200 -13.28 3.55 0.79
C TYR A 200 -12.22 2.62 1.40
N VAL A 201 -11.05 2.52 0.76
CA VAL A 201 -9.91 1.74 1.28
C VAL A 201 -9.36 2.36 2.56
N ASN A 202 -9.16 3.68 2.56
CA ASN A 202 -8.72 4.39 3.77
C ASN A 202 -9.71 4.25 4.91
N GLN A 203 -11.01 4.39 4.62
CA GLN A 203 -12.04 4.22 5.62
C GLN A 203 -12.11 2.78 6.13
N ALA A 204 -11.88 1.78 5.28
CA ALA A 204 -11.81 0.39 5.70
C ALA A 204 -10.62 0.16 6.63
N LYS A 205 -9.43 0.67 6.28
CA LYS A 205 -8.24 0.65 7.15
C LYS A 205 -8.53 1.29 8.51
N ALA A 206 -9.17 2.46 8.52
CA ALA A 206 -9.56 3.15 9.75
C ALA A 206 -10.50 2.31 10.64
N GLN A 207 -11.45 1.59 10.04
CA GLN A 207 -12.41 0.78 10.79
C GLN A 207 -11.81 -0.54 11.29
N VAL A 208 -10.84 -1.14 10.58
CA VAL A 208 -10.20 -2.41 11.00
C VAL A 208 -8.98 -2.22 11.90
N GLN A 209 -8.47 -0.99 12.10
CA GLN A 209 -7.21 -0.74 12.81
C GLN A 209 -7.15 -1.25 14.27
N HIS A 210 -8.30 -1.48 14.89
CA HIS A 210 -8.40 -2.07 16.23
C HIS A 210 -8.08 -3.58 16.24
N ARG A 211 -8.12 -4.23 15.08
CA ARG A 211 -7.89 -5.66 14.87
C ARG A 211 -6.58 -5.93 14.13
N THR A 212 -6.35 -5.20 13.05
CA THR A 212 -5.19 -5.36 12.16
C THR A 212 -4.48 -4.01 12.07
N GLN A 213 -3.18 -3.97 12.35
CA GLN A 213 -2.45 -2.71 12.28
C GLN A 213 -2.47 -2.12 10.87
N ILE A 214 -2.31 -0.81 10.76
CA ILE A 214 -2.21 -0.10 9.49
C ILE A 214 -0.98 0.81 9.51
N ASP A 215 -0.40 1.08 8.33
CA ASP A 215 0.68 2.06 8.19
C ASP A 215 0.20 3.49 8.49
N THR A 216 -0.73 4.00 7.68
CA THR A 216 -1.29 5.34 7.79
C THR A 216 -2.61 5.43 7.02
N LEU A 217 -3.45 6.38 7.42
CA LEU A 217 -4.60 6.80 6.65
C LEU A 217 -4.11 7.77 5.57
N ALA A 218 -4.01 7.29 4.34
CA ALA A 218 -3.51 8.09 3.24
C ALA A 218 -4.51 9.20 2.90
N GLY A 219 -4.03 10.44 2.83
CA GLY A 219 -4.78 11.56 2.26
C GLY A 219 -4.63 11.62 0.74
N PRO A 220 -5.29 12.56 0.07
CA PRO A 220 -4.97 12.93 -1.31
C PRO A 220 -3.47 13.29 -1.44
N SER A 221 -2.87 12.99 -2.59
CA SER A 221 -1.50 13.40 -2.88
C SER A 221 -1.40 14.93 -2.91
N GLU A 222 -0.33 15.47 -2.32
CA GLU A 222 -0.05 16.90 -2.27
C GLU A 222 1.43 17.16 -2.52
N LEU A 223 1.75 18.32 -3.10
CA LEU A 223 3.10 18.79 -3.37
C LEU A 223 3.23 20.26 -2.93
N LEU A 224 4.28 20.58 -2.18
CA LEU A 224 4.65 21.97 -1.85
C LEU A 224 5.96 22.31 -2.54
N ILE A 225 5.94 23.31 -3.42
CA ILE A 225 7.13 23.80 -4.13
C ILE A 225 7.59 25.10 -3.46
N TYR A 226 8.80 25.06 -2.89
CA TYR A 226 9.52 26.26 -2.47
C TYR A 226 10.66 26.51 -3.45
N ALA A 227 10.66 27.67 -4.09
CA ALA A 227 11.67 28.01 -5.07
C ALA A 227 12.13 29.46 -4.89
N ASN A 228 13.44 29.66 -4.88
CA ASN A 228 14.09 30.97 -4.83
C ASN A 228 15.02 31.10 -6.03
N GLN A 229 15.17 32.32 -6.57
CA GLN A 229 16.06 32.62 -7.71
C GLN A 229 15.88 31.66 -8.92
N ILE A 230 14.62 31.42 -9.30
CA ILE A 230 14.24 30.45 -10.35
C ILE A 230 14.87 30.81 -11.69
N LYS A 231 15.61 29.88 -12.29
CA LYS A 231 16.21 30.04 -13.64
C LYS A 231 15.37 29.41 -14.75
N GLN A 232 14.67 28.33 -14.46
CA GLN A 232 13.84 27.55 -15.41
C GLN A 232 12.45 27.33 -14.83
N PRO A 233 11.55 28.33 -14.92
CA PRO A 233 10.20 28.25 -14.34
C PRO A 233 9.36 27.11 -14.92
N GLU A 234 9.66 26.66 -16.13
CA GLU A 234 8.99 25.54 -16.78
C GLU A 234 9.14 24.22 -16.00
N TRP A 235 10.26 24.00 -15.28
CA TRP A 235 10.45 22.80 -14.47
C TRP A 235 9.48 22.75 -13.29
N LEU A 236 9.26 23.90 -12.63
CA LEU A 236 8.29 23.99 -11.54
C LEU A 236 6.86 23.75 -12.04
N MET A 237 6.57 24.19 -13.26
CA MET A 237 5.28 23.92 -13.89
C MET A 237 5.12 22.43 -14.16
N PHE A 238 6.14 21.74 -14.67
CA PHE A 238 6.09 20.30 -14.90
C PHE A 238 5.98 19.49 -13.60
N ASP A 239 6.61 19.92 -12.52
CA ASP A 239 6.48 19.27 -11.20
C ASP A 239 5.07 19.44 -10.60
N ALA A 240 4.37 20.54 -10.90
CA ALA A 240 3.06 20.86 -10.34
C ALA A 240 1.86 20.27 -11.11
N LEU A 241 2.09 19.66 -12.27
CA LEU A 241 1.07 19.00 -13.11
C LEU A 241 0.81 17.56 -12.65
#